data_AF-A0A7C3SV16-F1
#
_entry.id   AF-A0A7C3SV16-F1
#
_cell.length_a   1.000
_cell.length_b   1.000
_cell.length_c   1.000
_cell.angle_alpha   90.00
_cell.angle_beta   90.00
_cell.angle_gamma   90.00
#
_symmetry.space_group_name_H-M   'P 1'
#
loop_
_entity.id
_entity.type
_entity.pdbx_description
1 polymer ?
#
loop_
_entity_poly.entity_id
_entity_poly.type
_entity_poly.pdbx_seq_one_letter_code
_entity_poly.pdbx_strand_id
1 'polypeptide(L)'
;MGKKTQRFVLTIGLTAILLLSISPAYAWGPRARQALTTMAIQMIQSEFPYVFRPAGSAGVGYEKEAIQGATDSWQTIAEFYSFENEKAVLTAISSEIQLLRDIRKFGPTSYYAYRLGVLSAMVSEVMIPYGFAWTEEEKLLQKQVNEDIDKRLDNYAYQASKTQRFFVTDINKFFFERRPYFLENKKLIANDYRLGKGYNGLLAKAGLDYFVRTVRTISDIWYTVLRPEDEGIWVSPPSDRTRAWYFVKEIEYLLDVKKNMYQADKIYENFTKLSTNPPEAVNRIGDAFYRLNDPQAKSRAVQLWRSAYVNSVGELRNSIAKKLGNYYFEEGQTKFTRAGQPGGKEEDLNDALYSFQQAIEFDRDNKQIVDMIQATYQEIKERTEYRNMLVAIISQAEKTQEEAEKYRLAGDYGNAILTYRIAVSLYNSVDDRFKDLENNAKSGLRRVKKSISDVINEILDRASDAIDQGDQHKENNRFEEAISSYAKVDSIVSVIPDDENPSLTQQKQNVIELSKKRIEEAKVAKVRYEQAIQEAQQKQAAQGGGAAPRPAAPATAPTAPAAPATGKTGG
;
A
#
# COMPACT_ATOMS: atom_id res chain seq x y z
N MET A 1 -43.72 -18.31 -30.00
CA MET A 1 -42.25 -18.09 -30.06
C MET A 1 -41.82 -16.66 -30.48
N GLY A 2 -42.69 -15.63 -30.46
CA GLY A 2 -42.43 -14.38 -31.22
C GLY A 2 -41.90 -13.12 -30.49
N LYS A 3 -41.83 -13.05 -29.15
CA LYS A 3 -41.53 -11.78 -28.43
C LYS A 3 -40.09 -11.61 -27.92
N LYS A 4 -39.29 -12.68 -27.79
CA LYS A 4 -37.88 -12.58 -27.34
C LYS A 4 -36.94 -12.13 -28.47
N THR A 5 -37.11 -12.68 -29.68
CA THR A 5 -36.31 -12.35 -30.87
C THR A 5 -36.41 -10.88 -31.26
N GLN A 6 -37.61 -10.30 -31.19
CA GLN A 6 -37.85 -8.90 -31.58
C GLN A 6 -37.16 -7.89 -30.64
N ARG A 7 -37.06 -8.21 -29.33
CA ARG A 7 -36.27 -7.39 -28.38
C ARG A 7 -34.77 -7.55 -28.62
N PHE A 8 -34.28 -8.76 -28.91
CA PHE A 8 -32.87 -9.00 -29.18
C PHE A 8 -32.37 -8.24 -30.43
N VAL A 9 -33.16 -8.22 -31.51
CA VAL A 9 -32.84 -7.47 -32.73
C VAL A 9 -32.86 -5.96 -32.48
N LEU A 10 -33.80 -5.44 -31.69
CA LEU A 10 -33.83 -4.02 -31.31
C LEU A 10 -32.65 -3.60 -30.43
N THR A 11 -32.20 -4.46 -29.50
CA THR A 11 -31.04 -4.16 -28.66
C THR A 11 -29.73 -4.17 -29.47
N ILE A 12 -29.55 -5.13 -30.39
CA ILE A 12 -28.39 -5.17 -31.30
C ILE A 12 -28.41 -4.00 -32.30
N GLY A 13 -29.58 -3.60 -32.78
CA GLY A 13 -29.74 -2.41 -33.62
C GLY A 13 -29.33 -1.12 -32.90
N LEU A 14 -29.70 -0.95 -31.62
CA LEU A 14 -29.32 0.23 -30.85
C LEU A 14 -27.82 0.27 -30.51
N THR A 15 -27.17 -0.86 -30.19
CA THR A 15 -25.72 -0.88 -29.95
C THR A 15 -24.91 -0.71 -31.24
N ALA A 16 -25.40 -1.18 -32.39
CA ALA A 16 -24.76 -0.89 -33.68
C ALA A 16 -24.83 0.60 -34.05
N ILE A 17 -25.91 1.30 -33.68
CA ILE A 17 -26.06 2.74 -33.91
C ILE A 17 -25.21 3.56 -32.92
N LEU A 18 -25.04 3.11 -31.66
CA LEU A 18 -24.10 3.75 -30.72
C LEU A 18 -22.61 3.48 -31.03
N LEU A 19 -22.29 2.49 -31.87
CA LEU A 19 -20.94 2.19 -32.36
C LEU A 19 -20.61 2.84 -33.70
N LEU A 20 -21.51 3.69 -34.24
CA LEU A 20 -21.12 4.75 -35.17
C LEU A 20 -20.38 5.84 -34.39
N SER A 21 -19.17 5.50 -33.93
CA SER A 21 -18.22 6.47 -33.43
C SER A 21 -18.04 7.54 -34.49
N ILE A 22 -18.29 8.79 -34.09
CA ILE A 22 -17.98 9.98 -34.88
C ILE A 22 -16.46 10.11 -34.88
N SER A 23 -15.81 9.28 -35.69
CA SER A 23 -14.40 9.43 -36.02
C SER A 23 -14.27 10.80 -36.68
N PRO A 24 -13.51 11.75 -36.10
CA PRO A 24 -13.32 13.05 -36.73
C PRO A 24 -12.79 12.85 -38.15
N ALA A 25 -13.40 13.56 -39.09
CA ALA A 25 -12.96 13.51 -40.48
C ALA A 25 -11.64 14.29 -40.61
N TYR A 26 -10.61 13.55 -40.98
CA TYR A 26 -9.28 14.03 -41.38
C TYR A 26 -9.27 14.35 -42.88
N ALA A 27 -8.17 14.77 -43.50
CA ALA A 27 -8.07 14.82 -44.98
C ALA A 27 -6.97 13.92 -45.56
N TRP A 28 -6.05 13.50 -44.70
CA TRP A 28 -5.26 12.31 -44.87
C TRP A 28 -5.70 11.27 -43.84
N GLY A 29 -6.02 10.06 -44.30
CA GLY A 29 -6.31 8.96 -43.38
C GLY A 29 -5.09 8.62 -42.50
N PRO A 30 -5.28 7.87 -41.40
CA PRO A 30 -4.20 7.62 -40.44
C PRO A 30 -2.96 6.99 -41.08
N ARG A 31 -3.12 6.09 -42.06
CA ARG A 31 -1.99 5.49 -42.80
C ARG A 31 -1.23 6.56 -43.59
N ALA A 32 -1.92 7.44 -44.30
CA ALA A 32 -1.28 8.49 -45.08
C ALA A 32 -0.55 9.52 -44.20
N ARG A 33 -1.11 9.92 -43.05
CA ARG A 33 -0.42 10.82 -42.10
C ARG A 33 0.86 10.20 -41.52
N GLN A 34 0.85 8.90 -41.22
CA GLN A 34 2.05 8.16 -40.82
C GLN A 34 3.11 8.14 -41.94
N ALA A 35 2.70 7.86 -43.18
CA ALA A 35 3.61 7.82 -44.33
C ALA A 35 4.24 9.20 -44.61
N LEU A 36 3.43 10.27 -44.66
CA LEU A 36 3.90 11.65 -44.82
C LEU A 36 4.94 12.03 -43.77
N THR A 37 4.66 11.71 -42.50
CA THR A 37 5.53 12.00 -41.37
C THR A 37 6.81 11.18 -41.40
N THR A 38 6.74 9.90 -41.74
CA THR A 38 7.92 9.03 -41.88
C THR A 38 8.86 9.53 -42.98
N MET A 39 8.32 9.98 -44.12
CA MET A 39 9.12 10.56 -45.20
C MET A 39 9.72 11.92 -44.79
N ALA A 40 8.99 12.74 -44.01
CA ALA A 40 9.51 13.98 -43.44
C ALA A 40 10.64 13.75 -42.42
N ILE A 41 10.56 12.68 -41.60
CA ILE A 41 11.63 12.25 -40.68
C ILE A 41 12.90 11.93 -41.47
N GLN A 42 12.80 11.06 -42.49
CA GLN A 42 13.94 10.71 -43.35
C GLN A 42 14.56 11.97 -44.00
N MET A 43 13.71 12.90 -44.43
CA MET A 43 14.11 14.16 -45.04
C MET A 43 14.83 15.13 -44.08
N ILE A 44 14.50 15.12 -42.79
CA ILE A 44 15.10 16.02 -41.78
C ILE A 44 16.29 15.38 -41.07
N GLN A 45 16.34 14.06 -40.92
CA GLN A 45 17.45 13.35 -40.28
C GLN A 45 18.81 13.55 -40.97
N SER A 46 18.84 13.86 -42.26
CA SER A 46 20.09 14.20 -42.97
C SER A 46 20.71 15.53 -42.55
N GLU A 47 19.91 16.45 -42.01
CA GLU A 47 20.33 17.80 -41.59
C GLU A 47 20.37 17.91 -40.05
N PHE A 48 19.47 17.22 -39.35
CA PHE A 48 19.33 17.25 -37.89
C PHE A 48 19.27 15.83 -37.28
N PRO A 49 20.36 15.04 -37.35
CA PRO A 49 20.35 13.62 -36.97
C PRO A 49 19.98 13.35 -35.50
N TYR A 50 20.25 14.30 -34.60
CA TYR A 50 20.06 14.13 -33.15
C TYR A 50 18.67 14.53 -32.63
N VAL A 51 17.79 15.10 -33.47
CA VAL A 51 16.48 15.61 -33.02
C VAL A 51 15.55 14.49 -32.56
N PHE A 52 15.52 13.39 -33.31
CA PHE A 52 14.78 12.18 -32.94
C PHE A 52 15.66 11.15 -32.22
N ARG A 53 16.99 11.35 -32.11
CA ARG A 53 17.91 10.44 -31.41
C ARG A 53 18.95 11.24 -30.61
N PRO A 54 18.57 11.79 -29.44
CA PRO A 54 19.43 12.72 -28.70
C PRO A 54 20.73 12.07 -28.20
N ALA A 55 20.69 10.78 -27.88
CA ALA A 55 21.83 9.98 -27.44
C ALA A 55 22.43 9.12 -28.59
N GLY A 56 22.23 9.52 -29.85
CA GLY A 56 22.76 8.83 -31.03
C GLY A 56 22.07 7.49 -31.33
N SER A 57 22.73 6.66 -32.14
CA SER A 57 22.16 5.40 -32.66
C SER A 57 21.88 4.32 -31.60
N ALA A 58 22.55 4.38 -30.45
CA ALA A 58 22.34 3.50 -29.30
C ALA A 58 21.35 4.07 -28.25
N GLY A 59 20.87 5.30 -28.47
CA GLY A 59 19.94 5.98 -27.57
C GLY A 59 18.48 5.61 -27.80
N VAL A 60 17.59 6.07 -26.90
CA VAL A 60 16.15 6.04 -27.13
C VAL A 60 15.80 6.98 -28.30
N GLY A 61 15.25 6.41 -29.36
CA GLY A 61 14.70 7.15 -30.49
C GLY A 61 13.27 7.64 -30.22
N TYR A 62 12.92 8.79 -30.79
CA TYR A 62 11.62 9.45 -30.67
C TYR A 62 10.84 9.53 -32.00
N GLU A 63 11.28 8.81 -33.04
CA GLU A 63 10.56 8.75 -34.32
C GLU A 63 9.15 8.17 -34.16
N LYS A 64 8.98 7.20 -33.26
CA LYS A 64 7.68 6.56 -32.98
C LYS A 64 6.69 7.58 -32.41
N GLU A 65 7.15 8.48 -31.56
CA GLU A 65 6.37 9.53 -30.94
C GLU A 65 5.92 10.56 -31.96
N ALA A 66 6.81 10.98 -32.88
CA ALA A 66 6.43 11.85 -33.99
C ALA A 66 5.39 11.19 -34.91
N ILE A 67 5.55 9.91 -35.23
CA ILE A 67 4.55 9.14 -36.01
C ILE A 67 3.23 9.01 -35.23
N GLN A 68 3.27 8.84 -33.91
CA GLN A 68 2.08 8.78 -33.06
C GLN A 68 1.35 10.12 -33.03
N GLY A 69 2.04 11.24 -32.81
CA GLY A 69 1.41 12.58 -32.81
C GLY A 69 0.79 12.93 -34.15
N ALA A 70 1.42 12.50 -35.26
CA ALA A 70 0.82 12.62 -36.59
C ALA A 70 -0.42 11.74 -36.79
N THR A 71 -0.54 10.63 -36.05
CA THR A 71 -1.70 9.72 -36.06
C THR A 71 -2.83 10.25 -35.19
N ASP A 72 -2.53 10.74 -33.98
CA ASP A 72 -3.48 11.31 -33.04
C ASP A 72 -4.04 12.67 -33.50
N SER A 73 -3.29 13.36 -34.37
CA SER A 73 -3.69 14.59 -35.08
C SER A 73 -3.78 15.87 -34.23
N TRP A 74 -4.04 16.97 -34.94
CA TRP A 74 -4.20 18.34 -34.45
C TRP A 74 -5.29 18.54 -33.41
N GLN A 75 -6.28 17.65 -33.34
CA GLN A 75 -7.35 17.68 -32.33
C GLN A 75 -6.79 17.59 -30.90
N THR A 76 -5.62 16.97 -30.72
CA THR A 76 -4.92 16.89 -29.42
C THR A 76 -4.48 18.24 -28.86
N ILE A 77 -4.38 19.28 -29.70
CA ILE A 77 -4.02 20.66 -29.33
C ILE A 77 -5.18 21.65 -29.59
N ALA A 78 -6.39 21.16 -29.86
CA ALA A 78 -7.57 21.99 -30.07
C ALA A 78 -8.01 22.79 -28.83
N GLU A 79 -7.55 22.44 -27.62
CA GLU A 79 -7.76 23.28 -26.41
C GLU A 79 -6.89 24.56 -26.42
N PHE A 80 -5.91 24.69 -27.33
CA PHE A 80 -4.97 25.83 -27.37
C PHE A 80 -5.13 26.75 -28.59
N TYR A 81 -5.78 26.30 -29.66
CA TYR A 81 -5.85 27.01 -30.95
C TYR A 81 -7.24 26.91 -31.58
N SER A 82 -7.65 27.93 -32.33
CA SER A 82 -8.87 27.89 -33.15
C SER A 82 -8.60 27.27 -34.52
N PHE A 83 -9.52 26.43 -34.98
CA PHE A 83 -9.50 25.75 -36.28
C PHE A 83 -10.75 26.07 -37.13
N GLU A 84 -11.52 27.10 -36.74
CA GLU A 84 -12.83 27.46 -37.31
C GLU A 84 -12.81 27.88 -38.78
N ASN A 85 -11.65 28.32 -39.28
CA ASN A 85 -11.45 28.76 -40.65
C ASN A 85 -9.96 28.69 -41.03
N GLU A 86 -9.65 28.77 -42.33
CA GLU A 86 -8.29 28.61 -42.85
C GLU A 86 -7.27 29.56 -42.21
N LYS A 87 -7.63 30.84 -41.99
CA LYS A 87 -6.75 31.84 -41.37
C LYS A 87 -6.42 31.49 -39.92
N ALA A 88 -7.38 30.95 -39.18
CA ALA A 88 -7.17 30.46 -37.82
C ALA A 88 -6.20 29.26 -37.82
N VAL A 89 -6.37 28.29 -38.74
CA VAL A 89 -5.44 27.15 -38.89
C VAL A 89 -4.02 27.60 -39.24
N LEU A 90 -3.85 28.53 -40.18
CA LEU A 90 -2.52 29.05 -40.54
C LEU A 90 -1.86 29.78 -39.35
N THR A 91 -2.65 30.45 -38.52
CA THR A 91 -2.20 31.09 -37.28
C THR A 91 -1.82 30.03 -36.24
N ALA A 92 -2.60 28.95 -36.09
CA ALA A 92 -2.28 27.83 -35.20
C ALA A 92 -0.94 27.16 -35.58
N ILE A 93 -0.71 26.89 -36.86
CA ILE A 93 0.57 26.37 -37.36
C ILE A 93 1.72 27.34 -37.04
N SER A 94 1.53 28.64 -37.27
CA SER A 94 2.53 29.68 -36.97
C SER A 94 2.89 29.71 -35.47
N SER A 95 1.88 29.71 -34.60
CA SER A 95 2.08 29.72 -33.14
C SER A 95 2.68 28.43 -32.60
N GLU A 96 2.36 27.27 -33.20
CA GLU A 96 3.00 25.99 -32.87
C GLU A 96 4.47 25.97 -33.30
N ILE A 97 4.81 26.53 -34.47
CA ILE A 97 6.21 26.69 -34.91
C ILE A 97 6.99 27.55 -33.90
N GLN A 98 6.44 28.71 -33.50
CA GLN A 98 7.07 29.57 -32.49
C GLN A 98 7.24 28.85 -31.15
N LEU A 99 6.21 28.12 -30.69
CA LEU A 99 6.25 27.37 -29.44
C LEU A 99 7.34 26.30 -29.47
N LEU A 100 7.40 25.47 -30.51
CA LEU A 100 8.40 24.41 -30.62
C LEU A 100 9.81 24.96 -30.89
N ARG A 101 9.98 26.10 -31.56
CA ARG A 101 11.29 26.79 -31.65
C ARG A 101 11.81 27.18 -30.27
N ASP A 102 10.95 27.75 -29.43
CA ASP A 102 11.32 28.23 -28.10
C ASP A 102 11.55 27.08 -27.12
N ILE A 103 10.65 26.08 -27.12
CA ILE A 103 10.77 24.87 -26.28
C ILE A 103 12.02 24.06 -26.62
N ARG A 104 12.52 24.08 -27.87
CA ARG A 104 13.75 23.35 -28.26
C ARG A 104 14.96 23.71 -27.40
N LYS A 105 14.98 24.90 -26.80
CA LYS A 105 16.03 25.38 -25.88
C LYS A 105 16.14 24.52 -24.59
N PHE A 106 15.07 23.82 -24.22
CA PHE A 106 15.03 22.89 -23.08
C PHE A 106 15.46 21.45 -23.46
N GLY A 107 15.78 21.21 -24.74
CA GLY A 107 16.23 19.93 -25.28
C GLY A 107 15.13 19.10 -25.96
N PRO A 108 15.49 18.17 -26.87
CA PRO A 108 14.54 17.28 -27.51
C PRO A 108 14.03 16.21 -26.54
N THR A 109 12.72 16.12 -26.39
CA THR A 109 12.03 15.14 -25.54
C THR A 109 11.08 14.26 -26.35
N SER A 110 10.55 13.20 -25.72
CA SER A 110 9.56 12.33 -26.35
C SER A 110 8.26 13.07 -26.69
N TYR A 111 7.82 14.01 -25.85
CA TYR A 111 6.66 14.86 -26.13
C TYR A 111 6.95 15.95 -27.17
N TYR A 112 8.17 16.49 -27.22
CA TYR A 112 8.59 17.41 -28.27
C TYR A 112 8.50 16.78 -29.66
N ALA A 113 9.02 15.55 -29.80
CA ALA A 113 8.90 14.78 -31.03
C ALA A 113 7.43 14.47 -31.37
N TYR A 114 6.61 14.09 -30.37
CA TYR A 114 5.17 13.94 -30.53
C TYR A 114 4.50 15.20 -31.09
N ARG A 115 4.83 16.38 -30.57
CA ARG A 115 4.29 17.66 -31.03
C ARG A 115 4.75 18.05 -32.44
N LEU A 116 5.98 17.72 -32.85
CA LEU A 116 6.39 17.81 -34.25
C LEU A 116 5.49 16.94 -35.17
N GLY A 117 5.08 15.76 -34.68
CA GLY A 117 4.07 14.91 -35.30
C GLY A 117 2.69 15.58 -35.43
N VAL A 118 2.17 16.14 -34.34
CA VAL A 118 0.90 16.88 -34.33
C VAL A 118 0.93 18.07 -35.30
N LEU A 119 2.05 18.79 -35.35
CA LEU A 119 2.31 19.86 -36.33
C LEU A 119 2.33 19.32 -37.76
N SER A 120 2.95 18.16 -38.02
CA SER A 120 2.93 17.54 -39.36
C SER A 120 1.52 17.12 -39.79
N ALA A 121 0.65 16.70 -38.87
CA ALA A 121 -0.75 16.47 -39.15
C ALA A 121 -1.47 17.77 -39.56
N MET A 122 -1.36 18.87 -38.78
CA MET A 122 -1.93 20.18 -39.17
C MET A 122 -1.52 20.60 -40.59
N VAL A 123 -0.22 20.51 -40.89
CA VAL A 123 0.34 20.87 -42.20
C VAL A 123 -0.19 19.95 -43.30
N SER A 124 -0.33 18.65 -43.01
CA SER A 124 -0.87 17.68 -43.96
C SER A 124 -2.29 18.03 -44.40
N GLU A 125 -3.15 18.34 -43.42
CA GLU A 125 -4.53 18.72 -43.70
C GLU A 125 -4.58 20.04 -44.49
N VAL A 126 -3.81 21.08 -44.13
CA VAL A 126 -3.80 22.35 -44.89
C VAL A 126 -3.37 22.17 -46.37
N MET A 127 -2.53 21.18 -46.66
CA MET A 127 -1.94 20.97 -48.00
C MET A 127 -2.83 20.31 -49.04
N ILE A 128 -3.92 19.63 -48.63
CA ILE A 128 -4.82 18.91 -49.57
C ILE A 128 -6.21 19.56 -49.63
N PRO A 129 -6.88 19.63 -50.79
CA PRO A 129 -8.27 20.08 -50.86
C PRO A 129 -9.19 19.18 -50.02
N TYR A 130 -10.14 19.79 -49.30
CA TYR A 130 -10.95 19.16 -48.23
C TYR A 130 -10.16 18.73 -46.98
N GLY A 131 -8.87 19.11 -46.95
CA GLY A 131 -7.99 19.33 -45.80
C GLY A 131 -8.65 19.57 -44.45
N PHE A 132 -9.06 20.81 -44.26
CA PHE A 132 -10.05 21.18 -43.29
C PHE A 132 -11.40 21.33 -43.99
N ALA A 133 -12.44 20.84 -43.33
CA ALA A 133 -13.83 20.90 -43.77
C ALA A 133 -14.66 21.64 -42.70
N TRP A 134 -15.21 22.78 -43.07
CA TRP A 134 -15.95 23.65 -42.15
C TRP A 134 -17.47 23.51 -42.31
N THR A 135 -17.94 23.16 -43.51
CA THR A 135 -19.37 22.85 -43.76
C THR A 135 -19.65 21.34 -43.68
N GLU A 136 -20.90 20.96 -43.44
CA GLU A 136 -21.30 19.54 -43.41
C GLU A 136 -21.12 18.84 -44.77
N GLU A 137 -21.35 19.55 -45.88
CA GLU A 137 -21.07 19.05 -47.23
C GLU A 137 -19.58 18.75 -47.42
N GLU A 138 -18.71 19.65 -46.95
CA GLU A 138 -17.26 19.45 -46.99
C GLU A 138 -16.83 18.25 -46.15
N LYS A 139 -17.43 18.03 -44.96
CA LYS A 139 -17.09 16.90 -44.08
C LYS A 139 -17.47 15.55 -44.68
N LEU A 140 -18.62 15.48 -45.36
CA LEU A 140 -19.05 14.28 -46.08
C LEU A 140 -18.09 13.95 -47.23
N LEU A 141 -17.71 14.95 -48.02
CA LEU A 141 -16.79 14.78 -49.15
C LEU A 141 -15.36 14.47 -48.67
N GLN A 142 -14.89 15.16 -47.63
CA GLN A 142 -13.62 14.91 -46.95
C GLN A 142 -13.49 13.43 -46.55
N LYS A 143 -14.52 12.84 -45.92
CA LYS A 143 -14.53 11.41 -45.57
C LYS A 143 -14.32 10.50 -46.78
N GLN A 144 -15.01 10.77 -47.89
CA GLN A 144 -14.87 9.99 -49.13
C GLN A 144 -13.46 10.12 -49.73
N VAL A 145 -12.92 11.34 -49.74
CA VAL A 145 -11.56 11.65 -50.21
C VAL A 145 -10.50 10.88 -49.41
N ASN A 146 -10.62 10.80 -48.09
CA ASN A 146 -9.73 10.03 -47.23
C ASN A 146 -9.69 8.56 -47.57
N GLU A 147 -10.87 7.94 -47.62
CA GLU A 147 -11.01 6.50 -47.78
C GLU A 147 -10.42 6.06 -49.12
N ASP A 148 -10.58 6.86 -50.17
CA ASP A 148 -9.99 6.56 -51.47
C ASP A 148 -8.48 6.84 -51.55
N ILE A 149 -7.98 7.85 -50.84
CA ILE A 149 -6.53 8.11 -50.73
C ILE A 149 -5.83 6.98 -49.94
N ASP A 150 -6.35 6.59 -48.78
CA ASP A 150 -5.75 5.52 -47.96
C ASP A 150 -5.75 4.17 -48.69
N LYS A 151 -6.79 3.87 -49.49
CA LYS A 151 -6.85 2.68 -50.37
C LYS A 151 -5.76 2.66 -51.46
N ARG A 152 -5.19 3.81 -51.84
CA ARG A 152 -4.23 3.93 -52.95
C ARG A 152 -2.86 4.48 -52.55
N LEU A 153 -2.64 4.74 -51.27
CA LEU A 153 -1.38 5.22 -50.69
C LEU A 153 -0.17 4.39 -51.10
N ASP A 154 -0.33 3.06 -51.23
CA ASP A 154 0.75 2.15 -51.60
C ASP A 154 1.28 2.39 -53.05
N ASN A 155 0.56 3.17 -53.87
CA ASN A 155 1.02 3.62 -55.19
C ASN A 155 1.83 4.94 -55.14
N TYR A 156 1.92 5.61 -53.99
CA TYR A 156 2.63 6.89 -53.84
C TYR A 156 4.12 6.66 -53.54
N ALA A 157 4.88 6.33 -54.59
CA ALA A 157 6.33 6.22 -54.50
C ALA A 157 6.97 7.60 -54.26
N TYR A 158 7.44 7.84 -53.04
CA TYR A 158 8.23 9.02 -52.70
C TYR A 158 9.73 8.76 -52.85
N GLN A 159 10.43 9.64 -53.57
CA GLN A 159 11.89 9.66 -53.61
C GLN A 159 12.39 10.92 -52.91
N ALA A 160 13.22 10.73 -51.87
CA ALA A 160 13.82 11.83 -51.11
C ALA A 160 14.90 12.54 -51.94
N SER A 161 14.46 13.49 -52.78
CA SER A 161 15.34 14.41 -53.50
C SER A 161 16.04 15.36 -52.52
N LYS A 162 17.35 15.58 -52.67
CA LYS A 162 18.08 16.66 -51.98
C LYS A 162 17.63 18.03 -52.48
N THR A 163 16.49 18.51 -51.97
CA THR A 163 15.99 19.87 -52.17
C THR A 163 16.49 20.77 -51.06
N GLN A 164 17.01 21.95 -51.42
CA GLN A 164 17.30 23.02 -50.45
C GLN A 164 16.06 23.32 -49.61
N ARG A 165 16.22 23.41 -48.29
CA ARG A 165 15.15 23.73 -47.35
C ARG A 165 14.84 25.21 -47.34
N PHE A 166 13.58 25.52 -47.09
CA PHE A 166 13.10 26.89 -46.97
C PHE A 166 12.79 27.19 -45.51
N PHE A 167 13.42 28.23 -44.97
CA PHE A 167 13.03 28.80 -43.69
C PHE A 167 11.74 29.61 -43.88
N VAL A 168 10.67 29.25 -43.18
CA VAL A 168 9.35 29.87 -43.32
C VAL A 168 9.32 31.15 -42.49
N THR A 169 9.11 32.29 -43.18
CA THR A 169 9.11 33.64 -42.60
C THR A 169 7.71 34.27 -42.55
N ASP A 170 6.88 34.00 -43.57
CA ASP A 170 5.46 34.34 -43.61
C ASP A 170 4.67 33.08 -43.94
N ILE A 171 3.87 32.62 -42.98
CA ILE A 171 3.08 31.39 -43.09
C ILE A 171 2.01 31.49 -44.19
N ASN A 172 1.42 32.66 -44.41
CA ASN A 172 0.34 32.85 -45.39
C ASN A 172 0.90 32.82 -46.80
N LYS A 173 1.98 33.58 -47.04
CA LYS A 173 2.70 33.57 -48.31
C LYS A 173 3.23 32.17 -48.64
N PHE A 174 3.85 31.51 -47.67
CA PHE A 174 4.38 30.15 -47.84
C PHE A 174 3.31 29.14 -48.26
N PHE A 175 2.16 29.10 -47.58
CA PHE A 175 1.08 28.18 -47.94
C PHE A 175 0.32 28.59 -49.21
N PHE A 176 0.33 29.87 -49.59
CA PHE A 176 -0.19 30.32 -50.89
C PHE A 176 0.70 29.82 -52.04
N GLU A 177 2.02 30.03 -51.96
CA GLU A 177 2.99 29.57 -52.97
C GLU A 177 3.05 28.03 -53.07
N ARG A 178 2.88 27.31 -51.95
CA ARG A 178 2.94 25.84 -51.93
C ARG A 178 1.66 25.15 -52.42
N ARG A 179 0.53 25.85 -52.49
CA ARG A 179 -0.78 25.30 -52.90
C ARG A 179 -1.34 26.04 -54.12
N PRO A 180 -0.67 26.03 -55.28
CA PRO A 180 -1.19 26.64 -56.50
C PRO A 180 -2.48 25.94 -56.94
N TYR A 181 -3.44 26.73 -57.45
CA TYR A 181 -4.75 26.27 -57.93
C TYR A 181 -5.61 25.53 -56.88
N PHE A 182 -5.37 25.74 -55.57
CA PHE A 182 -6.02 24.98 -54.49
C PHE A 182 -7.56 25.10 -54.50
N LEU A 183 -8.09 26.30 -54.73
CA LEU A 183 -9.53 26.56 -54.72
C LEU A 183 -10.23 26.00 -55.98
N GLU A 184 -9.55 26.05 -57.12
CA GLU A 184 -9.97 25.45 -58.39
C GLU A 184 -10.00 23.92 -58.25
N ASN A 185 -8.93 23.33 -57.71
CA ASN A 185 -8.82 21.91 -57.47
C ASN A 185 -9.89 21.42 -56.49
N LYS A 186 -10.19 22.18 -55.42
CA LYS A 186 -11.29 21.90 -54.49
C LYS A 186 -12.62 21.76 -55.25
N LYS A 187 -12.99 22.76 -56.05
CA LYS A 187 -14.22 22.74 -56.89
C LYS A 187 -14.25 21.56 -57.87
N LEU A 188 -13.13 21.24 -58.51
CA LEU A 188 -13.03 20.12 -59.47
C LEU A 188 -13.22 18.76 -58.77
N ILE A 189 -12.62 18.57 -57.59
CA ILE A 189 -12.75 17.34 -56.79
C ILE A 189 -14.22 17.13 -56.39
N ALA A 190 -14.91 18.14 -55.84
CA ALA A 190 -16.34 18.01 -55.53
C ALA A 190 -17.17 17.62 -56.77
N ASN A 191 -16.88 18.22 -57.92
CA ASN A 191 -17.59 17.89 -59.15
C ASN A 191 -17.31 16.45 -59.62
N ASP A 192 -16.07 15.95 -59.53
CA ASP A 192 -15.74 14.57 -59.90
C ASP A 192 -16.38 13.53 -58.95
N TYR A 193 -16.49 13.80 -57.64
CA TYR A 193 -17.24 12.94 -56.71
C TYR A 193 -18.75 12.99 -56.99
N ARG A 194 -19.32 14.18 -57.20
CA ARG A 194 -20.74 14.36 -57.56
C ARG A 194 -21.13 13.66 -58.88
N LEU A 195 -20.20 13.60 -59.83
CA LEU A 195 -20.37 12.90 -61.12
C LEU A 195 -20.03 11.40 -61.06
N GLY A 196 -19.78 10.83 -59.87
CA GLY A 196 -19.51 9.40 -59.69
C GLY A 196 -18.13 8.93 -60.17
N LYS A 197 -17.21 9.84 -60.54
CA LYS A 197 -15.83 9.48 -60.87
C LYS A 197 -14.98 9.27 -59.61
N GLY A 198 -15.30 9.99 -58.54
CA GLY A 198 -14.57 9.96 -57.27
C GLY A 198 -13.07 10.16 -57.46
N TYR A 199 -12.26 9.32 -56.81
CA TYR A 199 -10.81 9.36 -56.96
C TYR A 199 -10.31 9.27 -58.42
N ASN A 200 -11.00 8.55 -59.32
CA ASN A 200 -10.57 8.37 -60.71
C ASN A 200 -10.64 9.67 -61.55
N GLY A 201 -11.16 10.76 -60.98
CA GLY A 201 -11.07 12.12 -61.52
C GLY A 201 -9.70 12.78 -61.24
N LEU A 202 -9.73 14.02 -60.75
CA LEU A 202 -8.51 14.81 -60.50
C LEU A 202 -7.54 14.16 -59.49
N LEU A 203 -8.04 13.50 -58.43
CA LEU A 203 -7.18 12.91 -57.38
C LEU A 203 -6.24 11.82 -57.91
N ALA A 204 -6.66 10.99 -58.86
CA ALA A 204 -5.80 9.98 -59.47
C ALA A 204 -4.58 10.58 -60.20
N LYS A 205 -4.66 11.85 -60.62
CA LYS A 205 -3.58 12.56 -61.31
C LYS A 205 -2.76 13.44 -60.37
N ALA A 206 -3.44 14.13 -59.44
CA ALA A 206 -2.83 15.11 -58.54
C ALA A 206 -2.42 14.54 -57.17
N GLY A 207 -2.90 13.37 -56.77
CA GLY A 207 -2.70 12.78 -55.43
C GLY A 207 -1.23 12.58 -55.05
N LEU A 208 -0.40 12.11 -55.99
CA LEU A 208 1.04 11.99 -55.78
C LEU A 208 1.73 13.36 -55.66
N ASP A 209 1.30 14.36 -56.42
CA ASP A 209 1.84 15.73 -56.33
C ASP A 209 1.48 16.37 -54.97
N TYR A 210 0.23 16.22 -54.50
CA TYR A 210 -0.15 16.60 -53.14
C TYR A 210 0.70 15.88 -52.09
N PHE A 211 0.91 14.56 -52.20
CA PHE A 211 1.73 13.81 -51.27
C PHE A 211 3.18 14.34 -51.24
N VAL A 212 3.83 14.45 -52.40
CA VAL A 212 5.21 14.94 -52.54
C VAL A 212 5.38 16.37 -52.01
N ARG A 213 4.45 17.27 -52.33
CA ARG A 213 4.45 18.66 -51.81
C ARG A 213 4.22 18.70 -50.30
N THR A 214 3.35 17.84 -49.78
CA THR A 214 3.04 17.77 -48.35
C THR A 214 4.27 17.34 -47.55
N VAL A 215 4.97 16.27 -47.96
CA VAL A 215 6.24 15.86 -47.32
C VAL A 215 7.27 17.00 -47.32
N ARG A 216 7.43 17.70 -48.45
CA ARG A 216 8.34 18.85 -48.56
C ARG A 216 7.94 19.99 -47.62
N THR A 217 6.65 20.31 -47.55
CA THR A 217 6.11 21.39 -46.72
C THR A 217 6.24 21.08 -45.23
N ILE A 218 5.98 19.84 -44.80
CA ILE A 218 6.25 19.38 -43.42
C ILE A 218 7.74 19.54 -43.12
N SER A 219 8.62 19.11 -44.03
CA SER A 219 10.06 19.18 -43.84
C SER A 219 10.58 20.62 -43.74
N ASP A 220 10.06 21.55 -44.55
CA ASP A 220 10.43 22.98 -44.48
C ASP A 220 9.92 23.64 -43.19
N ILE A 221 8.74 23.23 -42.70
CA ILE A 221 8.21 23.68 -41.40
C ILE A 221 9.03 23.10 -40.23
N TRP A 222 9.39 21.81 -40.27
CA TRP A 222 10.29 21.22 -39.27
C TRP A 222 11.69 21.83 -39.34
N TYR A 223 12.24 22.08 -40.52
CA TYR A 223 13.48 22.84 -40.69
C TYR A 223 13.39 24.22 -40.01
N THR A 224 12.26 24.90 -40.20
CA THR A 224 11.97 26.18 -39.53
C THR A 224 11.89 26.06 -38.02
N VAL A 225 11.42 24.93 -37.47
CA VAL A 225 11.44 24.67 -36.01
C VAL A 225 12.86 24.34 -35.49
N LEU A 226 13.65 23.62 -36.28
CA LEU A 226 14.90 23.01 -35.83
C LEU A 226 16.16 23.86 -36.11
N ARG A 227 16.10 24.83 -37.02
CA ARG A 227 17.21 25.76 -37.28
C ARG A 227 17.51 26.63 -36.03
N PRO A 228 18.77 26.74 -35.57
CA PRO A 228 19.13 27.52 -34.37
C PRO A 228 19.09 29.04 -34.55
N GLU A 229 19.24 29.52 -35.78
CA GLU A 229 19.27 30.95 -36.09
C GLU A 229 17.85 31.54 -35.98
N ASP A 230 17.70 32.61 -35.18
CA ASP A 230 16.60 33.56 -35.28
C ASP A 230 17.09 34.74 -36.13
N GLU A 231 16.65 34.83 -37.39
CA GLU A 231 16.97 35.96 -38.29
C GLU A 231 16.27 37.28 -37.89
N GLY A 232 15.81 37.41 -36.63
CA GLY A 232 15.02 38.54 -36.13
C GLY A 232 13.56 38.59 -36.63
N ILE A 233 13.16 37.66 -37.49
CA ILE A 233 11.87 37.66 -38.19
C ILE A 233 10.70 37.23 -37.29
N TRP A 234 10.95 36.31 -36.35
CA TRP A 234 9.92 35.83 -35.42
C TRP A 234 9.77 36.79 -34.24
N VAL A 235 8.93 37.80 -34.41
CA VAL A 235 8.71 38.88 -33.43
C VAL A 235 8.00 38.34 -32.18
N SER A 236 8.69 38.43 -31.04
CA SER A 236 8.30 37.97 -29.71
C SER A 236 8.30 36.44 -29.49
N PRO A 237 8.94 35.94 -28.40
CA PRO A 237 8.75 34.55 -27.98
C PRO A 237 7.31 34.31 -27.49
N PRO A 238 6.87 33.04 -27.38
CA PRO A 238 5.61 32.67 -26.75
C PRO A 238 5.47 33.26 -25.33
N SER A 239 4.24 33.44 -24.87
CA SER A 239 3.99 33.86 -23.48
C SER A 239 4.40 32.77 -22.49
N ASP A 240 4.78 33.14 -21.26
CA ASP A 240 5.04 32.15 -20.20
C ASP A 240 3.81 31.27 -19.91
N ARG A 241 2.59 31.79 -20.07
CA ARG A 241 1.36 30.99 -19.98
C ARG A 241 1.33 29.89 -21.05
N THR A 242 1.77 30.18 -22.28
CA THR A 242 1.86 29.20 -23.37
C THR A 242 2.93 28.13 -23.08
N ARG A 243 4.11 28.54 -22.61
CA ARG A 243 5.17 27.60 -22.16
C ARG A 243 4.69 26.72 -21.00
N ALA A 244 4.02 27.31 -20.01
CA ALA A 244 3.48 26.60 -18.85
C ALA A 244 2.53 25.49 -19.28
N TRP A 245 1.57 25.79 -20.17
CA TRP A 245 0.64 24.78 -20.68
C TRP A 245 1.29 23.70 -21.55
N TYR A 246 2.35 24.03 -22.29
CA TYR A 246 3.16 23.02 -22.97
C TYR A 246 3.79 22.04 -21.97
N PHE A 247 4.45 22.52 -20.91
CA PHE A 247 5.07 21.64 -19.91
C PHE A 247 4.05 20.85 -19.09
N VAL A 248 2.88 21.43 -18.78
CA VAL A 248 1.76 20.69 -18.17
C VAL A 248 1.38 19.49 -19.04
N LYS A 249 1.22 19.70 -20.35
CA LYS A 249 0.89 18.63 -21.30
C LYS A 249 2.00 17.61 -21.47
N GLU A 250 3.26 18.03 -21.41
CA GLU A 250 4.40 17.14 -21.41
C GLU A 250 4.42 16.24 -20.17
N ILE A 251 4.16 16.80 -18.99
CA ILE A 251 4.05 16.06 -17.73
C ILE A 251 2.84 15.11 -17.78
N GLU A 252 1.67 15.55 -18.26
CA GLU A 252 0.52 14.68 -18.52
C GLU A 252 0.91 13.52 -19.44
N TYR A 253 1.59 13.78 -20.57
CA TYR A 253 2.03 12.73 -21.50
C TYR A 253 3.01 11.74 -20.84
N LEU A 254 3.98 12.23 -20.07
CA LEU A 254 4.98 11.40 -19.40
C LEU A 254 4.36 10.52 -18.29
N LEU A 255 3.33 11.01 -17.58
CA LEU A 255 2.65 10.26 -16.52
C LEU A 255 1.51 9.37 -17.05
N ASP A 256 0.67 9.87 -17.95
CA ASP A 256 -0.50 9.15 -18.46
C ASP A 256 -0.13 8.14 -19.56
N VAL A 257 0.79 8.47 -20.47
CA VAL A 257 1.18 7.60 -21.61
C VAL A 257 2.48 6.83 -21.33
N LYS A 258 3.52 7.51 -20.82
CA LYS A 258 4.83 6.86 -20.60
C LYS A 258 5.01 6.23 -19.23
N LYS A 259 4.13 6.51 -18.27
CA LYS A 259 4.21 6.05 -16.86
C LYS A 259 5.58 6.34 -16.22
N ASN A 260 6.21 7.46 -16.58
CA ASN A 260 7.58 7.80 -16.20
C ASN A 260 7.63 9.04 -15.30
N MET A 261 7.51 8.81 -13.99
CA MET A 261 7.56 9.86 -12.97
C MET A 261 8.89 10.63 -12.96
N TYR A 262 10.02 9.94 -13.13
CA TYR A 262 11.35 10.56 -13.10
C TYR A 262 11.56 11.59 -14.23
N GLN A 263 11.06 11.31 -15.43
CA GLN A 263 11.09 12.31 -16.51
C GLN A 263 10.10 13.44 -16.25
N ALA A 264 8.91 13.14 -15.70
CA ALA A 264 7.92 14.16 -15.35
C ALA A 264 8.44 15.19 -14.34
N ASP A 265 9.12 14.76 -13.26
CA ASP A 265 9.72 15.69 -12.28
C ASP A 265 10.84 16.54 -12.91
N LYS A 266 11.65 16.01 -13.85
CA LYS A 266 12.63 16.82 -14.59
C LYS A 266 12.00 17.90 -15.47
N ILE A 267 10.86 17.60 -16.10
CA ILE A 267 10.11 18.61 -16.86
C ILE A 267 9.45 19.61 -15.90
N TYR A 268 9.02 19.17 -14.71
CA TYR A 268 8.53 20.07 -13.67
C TYR A 268 9.59 21.10 -13.23
N GLU A 269 10.86 20.72 -13.13
CA GLU A 269 11.94 21.70 -12.89
C GLU A 269 11.98 22.80 -13.97
N ASN A 270 11.78 22.45 -15.24
CA ASN A 270 11.74 23.42 -16.33
C ASN A 270 10.49 24.30 -16.28
N PHE A 271 9.33 23.73 -15.93
CA PHE A 271 8.11 24.49 -15.62
C PHE A 271 8.36 25.52 -14.51
N THR A 272 8.97 25.12 -13.38
CA THR A 272 9.17 26.05 -12.24
C THR A 272 10.10 27.23 -12.54
N LYS A 273 10.94 27.16 -13.58
CA LYS A 273 11.84 28.25 -14.02
C LYS A 273 11.11 29.34 -14.81
N LEU A 274 9.84 29.15 -15.18
CA LEU A 274 9.03 30.19 -15.84
C LEU A 274 8.70 31.32 -14.86
N SER A 275 8.57 32.55 -15.35
CA SER A 275 8.26 33.71 -14.50
C SER A 275 6.88 33.62 -13.83
N THR A 276 5.97 32.84 -14.43
CA THR A 276 4.57 32.71 -14.04
C THR A 276 4.18 31.23 -14.00
N ASN A 277 3.92 30.72 -12.79
CA ASN A 277 3.44 29.36 -12.55
C ASN A 277 1.96 29.43 -12.12
N PRO A 278 0.98 29.43 -13.05
CA PRO A 278 -0.42 29.66 -12.69
C PRO A 278 -0.94 28.50 -11.82
N PRO A 279 -1.69 28.77 -10.73
CA PRO A 279 -2.18 27.73 -9.81
C PRO A 279 -3.01 26.64 -10.51
N GLU A 280 -3.72 26.99 -11.58
CA GLU A 280 -4.48 26.08 -12.43
C GLU A 280 -3.59 24.99 -13.07
N ALA A 281 -2.41 25.38 -13.57
CA ALA A 281 -1.43 24.47 -14.14
C ALA A 281 -0.82 23.55 -13.07
N VAL A 282 -0.45 24.11 -11.91
CA VAL A 282 0.09 23.33 -10.77
C VAL A 282 -0.94 22.30 -10.28
N ASN A 283 -2.22 22.69 -10.22
CA ASN A 283 -3.34 21.79 -9.91
C ASN A 283 -3.50 20.67 -10.95
N ARG A 284 -3.47 20.97 -12.26
CA ARG A 284 -3.57 19.95 -13.33
C ARG A 284 -2.38 18.99 -13.34
N ILE A 285 -1.17 19.49 -13.02
CA ILE A 285 0.01 18.64 -12.82
C ILE A 285 -0.20 17.72 -11.61
N GLY A 286 -0.68 18.25 -10.48
CA GLY A 286 -1.06 17.44 -9.30
C GLY A 286 -2.05 16.32 -9.64
N ASP A 287 -3.08 16.64 -10.44
CA ASP A 287 -4.05 15.65 -10.93
C ASP A 287 -3.40 14.54 -11.76
N ALA A 288 -2.41 14.86 -12.60
CA ALA A 288 -1.67 13.89 -13.40
C ALA A 288 -0.81 12.95 -12.54
N PHE A 289 -0.14 13.47 -11.50
CA PHE A 289 0.58 12.63 -10.54
C PHE A 289 -0.39 11.74 -9.74
N TYR A 290 -1.57 12.24 -9.35
CA TYR A 290 -2.55 11.45 -8.61
C TYR A 290 -3.11 10.27 -9.44
N ARG A 291 -3.38 10.50 -10.74
CA ARG A 291 -3.83 9.48 -11.70
C ARG A 291 -2.87 8.29 -11.85
N LEU A 292 -1.58 8.46 -11.55
CA LEU A 292 -0.62 7.35 -11.61
C LEU A 292 -0.88 6.27 -10.55
N ASN A 293 -1.60 6.62 -9.46
CA ASN A 293 -1.99 5.74 -8.35
C ASN A 293 -0.80 5.09 -7.58
N ASP A 294 0.42 5.56 -7.80
CA ASP A 294 1.62 5.17 -7.03
C ASP A 294 1.72 5.96 -5.70
N PRO A 295 2.18 5.37 -4.58
CA PRO A 295 2.28 6.09 -3.29
C PRO A 295 3.18 7.33 -3.30
N GLN A 296 4.32 7.30 -4.01
CA GLN A 296 5.22 8.46 -4.14
C GLN A 296 4.57 9.53 -5.01
N ALA A 297 3.92 9.12 -6.10
CA ALA A 297 3.18 10.04 -6.98
C ALA A 297 1.99 10.70 -6.28
N LYS A 298 1.25 9.97 -5.42
CA LYS A 298 0.17 10.56 -4.59
C LYS A 298 0.70 11.59 -3.60
N SER A 299 1.79 11.28 -2.88
CA SER A 299 2.44 12.26 -1.99
C SER A 299 2.88 13.52 -2.75
N ARG A 300 3.45 13.34 -3.95
CA ARG A 300 3.83 14.45 -4.85
C ARG A 300 2.62 15.27 -5.31
N ALA A 301 1.52 14.62 -5.68
CA ALA A 301 0.25 15.28 -6.05
C ALA A 301 -0.29 16.16 -4.92
N VAL A 302 -0.30 15.65 -3.69
CA VAL A 302 -0.78 16.39 -2.50
C VAL A 302 0.09 17.62 -2.21
N GLN A 303 1.41 17.54 -2.38
CA GLN A 303 2.30 18.70 -2.27
C GLN A 303 1.97 19.78 -3.33
N LEU A 304 1.74 19.35 -4.58
CA LEU A 304 1.38 20.24 -5.68
C LEU A 304 0.01 20.88 -5.48
N TRP A 305 -1.00 20.12 -5.03
CA TRP A 305 -2.31 20.65 -4.66
C TRP A 305 -2.23 21.62 -3.49
N ARG A 306 -1.44 21.35 -2.44
CA ARG A 306 -1.21 22.32 -1.34
C ARG A 306 -0.57 23.62 -1.85
N SER A 307 0.43 23.52 -2.74
CA SER A 307 1.07 24.69 -3.38
C SER A 307 0.09 25.48 -4.26
N ALA A 308 -0.73 24.80 -5.05
CA ALA A 308 -1.77 25.41 -5.86
C ALA A 308 -2.85 26.07 -4.99
N TYR A 309 -3.29 25.42 -3.92
CA TYR A 309 -4.29 25.93 -2.98
C TYR A 309 -3.88 27.28 -2.39
N VAL A 310 -2.66 27.38 -1.86
CA VAL A 310 -2.12 28.62 -1.24
C VAL A 310 -2.11 29.80 -2.22
N ASN A 311 -1.79 29.54 -3.50
CA ASN A 311 -1.68 30.58 -4.52
C ASN A 311 -2.99 30.82 -5.30
N SER A 312 -4.05 30.07 -5.02
CA SER A 312 -5.33 30.14 -5.73
C SER A 312 -6.38 31.00 -5.02
N VAL A 313 -7.36 31.50 -5.78
CA VAL A 313 -8.49 32.28 -5.28
C VAL A 313 -9.81 31.81 -5.91
N GLY A 314 -10.94 32.16 -5.28
CA GLY A 314 -12.28 31.88 -5.82
C GLY A 314 -12.58 30.39 -5.99
N GLU A 315 -13.28 30.05 -7.08
CA GLU A 315 -13.76 28.70 -7.38
C GLU A 315 -12.62 27.67 -7.47
N LEU A 316 -11.48 28.03 -8.08
CA LEU A 316 -10.33 27.13 -8.19
C LEU A 316 -9.81 26.72 -6.80
N ARG A 317 -9.76 27.66 -5.84
CA ARG A 317 -9.36 27.37 -4.47
C ARG A 317 -10.31 26.39 -3.79
N ASN A 318 -11.62 26.58 -3.97
CA ASN A 318 -12.64 25.69 -3.42
C ASN A 318 -12.59 24.29 -4.05
N SER A 319 -12.31 24.20 -5.35
CA SER A 319 -12.11 22.93 -6.06
C SER A 319 -10.90 22.16 -5.54
N ILE A 320 -9.75 22.82 -5.38
CA ILE A 320 -8.55 22.21 -4.79
C ILE A 320 -8.77 21.82 -3.32
N ALA A 321 -9.48 22.65 -2.56
CA ALA A 321 -9.82 22.36 -1.16
C ALA A 321 -10.61 21.06 -1.03
N LYS A 322 -11.64 20.86 -1.87
CA LYS A 322 -12.42 19.60 -1.90
C LYS A 322 -11.57 18.39 -2.27
N LYS A 323 -10.61 18.52 -3.20
CA LYS A 323 -9.67 17.42 -3.51
C LYS A 323 -8.79 17.05 -2.30
N LEU A 324 -8.23 18.04 -1.61
CA LEU A 324 -7.41 17.83 -0.42
C LEU A 324 -8.24 17.26 0.74
N GLY A 325 -9.45 17.78 0.97
CA GLY A 325 -10.40 17.25 1.95
C GLY A 325 -10.73 15.78 1.70
N ASN A 326 -11.12 15.43 0.46
CA ASN A 326 -11.41 14.04 0.08
C ASN A 326 -10.19 13.12 0.26
N TYR A 327 -8.99 13.54 -0.18
CA TYR A 327 -7.77 12.76 0.00
C TYR A 327 -7.50 12.44 1.48
N TYR A 328 -7.56 13.44 2.36
CA TYR A 328 -7.31 13.24 3.79
C TYR A 328 -8.43 12.46 4.48
N PHE A 329 -9.67 12.58 4.00
CA PHE A 329 -10.81 11.79 4.48
C PHE A 329 -10.68 10.30 4.10
N GLU A 330 -10.27 9.97 2.87
CA GLU A 330 -9.97 8.60 2.43
C GLU A 330 -8.78 8.00 3.22
N GLU A 331 -7.73 8.78 3.46
CA GLU A 331 -6.58 8.36 4.28
C GLU A 331 -7.00 8.08 5.73
N GLY A 332 -7.82 8.95 6.32
CA GLY A 332 -8.38 8.78 7.66
C GLY A 332 -9.28 7.55 7.79
N GLN A 333 -10.20 7.33 6.83
CA GLN A 333 -11.03 6.13 6.81
C GLN A 333 -10.20 4.85 6.74
N THR A 334 -9.18 4.83 5.87
CA THR A 334 -8.30 3.66 5.72
C THR A 334 -7.60 3.30 7.04
N LYS A 335 -7.10 4.30 7.77
CA LYS A 335 -6.46 4.13 9.08
C LYS A 335 -7.47 3.73 10.17
N PHE A 336 -8.64 4.36 10.22
CA PHE A 336 -9.72 4.02 11.14
C PHE A 336 -10.18 2.56 10.96
N THR A 337 -10.38 2.11 9.72
CA THR A 337 -10.70 0.70 9.41
C THR A 337 -9.58 -0.25 9.83
N ARG A 338 -8.30 0.12 9.62
CA ARG A 338 -7.15 -0.68 10.07
C ARG A 338 -7.11 -0.82 11.59
N ALA A 339 -7.41 0.25 12.33
CA ALA A 339 -7.42 0.24 13.80
C ALA A 339 -8.46 -0.72 14.41
N GLY A 340 -9.57 -0.96 13.72
CA GLY A 340 -10.65 -1.87 14.12
C GLY A 340 -10.43 -3.34 13.73
N GLN A 341 -9.34 -3.69 13.04
CA GLN A 341 -9.01 -5.09 12.74
C GLN A 341 -8.28 -5.77 13.91
N PRO A 342 -8.33 -7.10 14.04
CA PRO A 342 -7.55 -7.84 15.03
C PRO A 342 -6.05 -7.53 14.89
N GLY A 343 -5.45 -6.98 15.94
CA GLY A 343 -4.05 -6.51 15.93
C GLY A 343 -3.82 -5.10 15.38
N GLY A 344 -4.86 -4.32 15.07
CA GLY A 344 -4.77 -2.90 14.71
C GLY A 344 -4.14 -2.08 15.85
N LYS A 345 -3.26 -1.13 15.51
CA LYS A 345 -2.48 -0.39 16.50
C LYS A 345 -3.27 0.74 17.13
N GLU A 346 -2.89 1.14 18.35
CA GLU A 346 -3.39 2.35 19.01
C GLU A 346 -2.96 3.64 18.26
N GLU A 347 -1.77 3.61 17.64
CA GLU A 347 -1.26 4.62 16.72
C GLU A 347 -2.23 4.90 15.54
N ASP A 348 -2.92 3.87 15.04
CA ASP A 348 -3.77 3.98 13.84
C ASP A 348 -4.98 4.91 14.04
N LEU A 349 -5.55 4.97 15.26
CA LEU A 349 -6.66 5.89 15.58
C LEU A 349 -6.19 7.35 15.67
N ASN A 350 -4.99 7.58 16.21
CA ASN A 350 -4.40 8.91 16.30
C ASN A 350 -4.02 9.44 14.91
N ASP A 351 -3.43 8.57 14.07
CA ASP A 351 -3.15 8.89 12.67
C ASP A 351 -4.44 9.13 11.85
N ALA A 352 -5.52 8.39 12.14
CA ALA A 352 -6.83 8.60 11.51
C ALA A 352 -7.43 9.94 11.91
N LEU A 353 -7.42 10.26 13.20
CA LEU A 353 -7.88 11.54 13.74
C LEU A 353 -7.12 12.72 13.13
N TYR A 354 -5.78 12.62 13.04
CA TYR A 354 -4.95 13.63 12.39
C TYR A 354 -5.32 13.81 10.90
N SER A 355 -5.52 12.71 10.17
CA SER A 355 -6.00 12.79 8.78
C SER A 355 -7.39 13.46 8.69
N PHE A 356 -8.35 13.14 9.55
CA PHE A 356 -9.65 13.81 9.53
C PHE A 356 -9.58 15.30 9.93
N GLN A 357 -8.69 15.67 10.86
CA GLN A 357 -8.41 17.06 11.20
C GLN A 357 -7.80 17.83 10.02
N GLN A 358 -6.88 17.22 9.26
CA GLN A 358 -6.39 17.80 8.00
C GLN A 358 -7.50 17.88 6.93
N ALA A 359 -8.46 16.96 6.90
CA ALA A 359 -9.58 17.01 5.97
C ALA A 359 -10.53 18.20 6.24
N ILE A 360 -10.92 18.42 7.51
CA ILE A 360 -11.83 19.53 7.90
C ILE A 360 -11.17 20.91 7.73
N GLU A 361 -9.84 21.02 7.76
CA GLU A 361 -9.13 22.27 7.45
C GLU A 361 -9.44 22.77 6.02
N PHE A 362 -9.61 21.86 5.06
CA PHE A 362 -9.92 22.17 3.67
C PHE A 362 -11.42 22.14 3.34
N ASP A 363 -12.21 21.20 3.88
CA ASP A 363 -13.62 21.02 3.58
C ASP A 363 -14.50 21.12 4.84
N ARG A 364 -14.62 22.35 5.37
CA ARG A 364 -15.24 22.66 6.67
C ARG A 364 -16.74 22.35 6.78
N ASP A 365 -17.45 22.38 5.65
CA ASP A 365 -18.91 22.21 5.61
C ASP A 365 -19.32 20.72 5.47
N ASN A 366 -18.34 19.82 5.33
CA ASN A 366 -18.58 18.41 5.13
C ASN A 366 -18.84 17.69 6.45
N LYS A 367 -20.13 17.50 6.74
CA LYS A 367 -20.61 16.83 7.95
C LYS A 367 -20.00 15.43 8.16
N GLN A 368 -19.72 14.67 7.10
CA GLN A 368 -19.16 13.32 7.24
C GLN A 368 -17.77 13.33 7.89
N ILE A 369 -16.97 14.38 7.65
CA ILE A 369 -15.68 14.55 8.32
C ILE A 369 -15.89 14.84 9.81
N VAL A 370 -16.85 15.71 10.17
CA VAL A 370 -17.17 16.03 11.57
C VAL A 370 -17.67 14.79 12.33
N ASP A 371 -18.58 14.03 11.72
CA ASP A 371 -19.12 12.79 12.29
C ASP A 371 -17.99 11.76 12.52
N MET A 372 -17.04 11.62 11.57
CA MET A 372 -15.88 10.73 11.72
C MET A 372 -14.85 11.22 12.76
N ILE A 373 -14.64 12.53 12.91
CA ILE A 373 -13.81 13.09 13.99
C ILE A 373 -14.40 12.72 15.35
N GLN A 374 -15.71 12.89 15.53
CA GLN A 374 -16.41 12.54 16.77
C GLN A 374 -16.35 11.03 17.06
N ALA A 375 -16.63 10.18 16.05
CA ALA A 375 -16.52 8.73 16.17
C ALA A 375 -15.10 8.28 16.53
N THR A 376 -14.07 8.91 15.96
CA THR A 376 -12.66 8.59 16.26
C THR A 376 -12.28 9.01 17.68
N TYR A 377 -12.72 10.18 18.16
CA TYR A 377 -12.54 10.57 19.56
C TYR A 377 -13.22 9.59 20.53
N GLN A 378 -14.41 9.12 20.20
CA GLN A 378 -15.14 8.17 21.04
C GLN A 378 -14.45 6.79 21.07
N GLU A 379 -14.02 6.25 19.93
CA GLU A 379 -13.27 4.98 19.90
C GLU A 379 -11.93 5.09 20.64
N ILE A 380 -11.19 6.21 20.49
CA ILE A 380 -9.96 6.45 21.28
C ILE A 380 -10.27 6.43 22.77
N LYS A 381 -11.34 7.11 23.20
CA LYS A 381 -11.75 7.16 24.60
C LYS A 381 -12.13 5.77 25.12
N GLU A 382 -13.03 5.07 24.43
CA GLU A 382 -13.51 3.74 24.83
C GLU A 382 -12.36 2.72 24.87
N ARG A 383 -11.45 2.76 23.90
CA ARG A 383 -10.24 1.93 23.89
C ARG A 383 -9.30 2.26 25.04
N THR A 384 -9.13 3.53 25.38
CA THR A 384 -8.33 3.98 26.55
C THR A 384 -8.96 3.53 27.88
N GLU A 385 -10.27 3.71 28.04
CA GLU A 385 -11.02 3.28 29.23
C GLU A 385 -10.96 1.76 29.40
N TYR A 386 -11.13 1.00 28.31
CA TYR A 386 -11.01 -0.45 28.31
C TYR A 386 -9.58 -0.91 28.67
N ARG A 387 -8.54 -0.25 28.14
CA ARG A 387 -7.14 -0.51 28.51
C ARG A 387 -6.90 -0.28 30.00
N ASN A 388 -7.39 0.84 30.54
CA ASN A 388 -7.26 1.17 31.97
C ASN A 388 -8.00 0.17 32.86
N MET A 389 -9.17 -0.32 32.44
CA MET A 389 -9.90 -1.39 33.14
C MET A 389 -9.09 -2.68 33.19
N LEU A 390 -8.50 -3.11 32.07
CA LEU A 390 -7.65 -4.31 32.03
C LEU A 390 -6.38 -4.15 32.89
N VAL A 391 -5.75 -2.98 32.89
CA VAL A 391 -4.63 -2.66 33.81
C VAL A 391 -5.06 -2.74 35.28
N ALA A 392 -6.26 -2.25 35.62
CA ALA A 392 -6.81 -2.36 36.97
C ALA A 392 -7.09 -3.82 37.37
N ILE A 393 -7.60 -4.65 36.44
CA ILE A 393 -7.80 -6.10 36.65
C ILE A 393 -6.45 -6.80 36.90
N ILE A 394 -5.42 -6.51 36.10
CA ILE A 394 -4.06 -7.07 36.29
C ILE A 394 -3.49 -6.63 37.64
N SER A 395 -3.56 -5.35 38.00
CA SER A 395 -3.09 -4.85 39.29
C SER A 395 -3.85 -5.46 40.47
N GLN A 396 -5.15 -5.74 40.32
CA GLN A 396 -5.93 -6.44 41.33
C GLN A 396 -5.52 -7.92 41.43
N ALA A 397 -5.24 -8.59 40.31
CA ALA A 397 -4.72 -9.96 40.29
C ALA A 397 -3.36 -10.06 41.00
N GLU A 398 -2.47 -9.09 40.79
CA GLU A 398 -1.18 -8.98 41.48
C GLU A 398 -1.35 -8.78 43.00
N LYS A 399 -2.23 -7.87 43.44
CA LYS A 399 -2.54 -7.69 44.87
C LYS A 399 -3.14 -8.94 45.51
N THR A 400 -4.08 -9.60 44.83
CA THR A 400 -4.68 -10.85 45.30
C THR A 400 -3.64 -11.98 45.34
N GLN A 401 -2.66 -12.01 44.43
CA GLN A 401 -1.51 -12.91 44.53
C GLN A 401 -0.64 -12.61 45.77
N GLU A 402 -0.34 -11.35 46.07
CA GLU A 402 0.39 -10.97 47.29
C GLU A 402 -0.36 -11.31 48.59
N GLU A 403 -1.69 -11.22 48.57
CA GLU A 403 -2.54 -11.60 49.70
C GLU A 403 -2.56 -13.12 49.91
N ALA A 404 -2.65 -13.90 48.84
CA ALA A 404 -2.50 -15.36 48.88
C ALA A 404 -1.13 -15.80 49.43
N GLU A 405 -0.05 -15.09 49.09
CA GLU A 405 1.29 -15.34 49.63
C GLU A 405 1.35 -15.08 51.15
N LYS A 406 0.63 -14.08 51.66
CA LYS A 406 0.53 -13.84 53.12
C LYS A 406 -0.19 -14.99 53.84
N TYR A 407 -1.28 -15.52 53.27
CA TYR A 407 -1.96 -16.70 53.81
C TYR A 407 -1.04 -17.93 53.81
N ARG A 408 -0.26 -18.15 52.73
CA ARG A 408 0.75 -19.22 52.66
C ARG A 408 1.80 -19.09 53.77
N LEU A 409 2.37 -17.90 53.94
CA LEU A 409 3.38 -17.61 54.98
C LEU A 409 2.82 -17.72 56.40
N ALA A 410 1.52 -17.47 56.60
CA ALA A 410 0.82 -17.71 57.87
C ALA A 410 0.50 -19.20 58.13
N GLY A 411 0.72 -20.09 57.15
CA GLY A 411 0.36 -21.51 57.22
C GLY A 411 -1.12 -21.81 56.96
N ASP A 412 -1.90 -20.82 56.54
CA ASP A 412 -3.31 -20.97 56.16
C ASP A 412 -3.43 -21.28 54.66
N TYR A 413 -3.10 -22.51 54.31
CA TYR A 413 -3.04 -22.92 52.91
C TYR A 413 -4.41 -22.99 52.22
N GLY A 414 -5.50 -23.09 52.98
CA GLY A 414 -6.86 -23.12 52.42
C GLY A 414 -7.25 -21.76 51.85
N ASN A 415 -7.08 -20.72 52.67
CA ASN A 415 -7.28 -19.35 52.20
C ASN A 415 -6.22 -18.95 51.16
N ALA A 416 -4.99 -19.47 51.23
CA ALA A 416 -4.00 -19.26 50.17
C ALA A 416 -4.46 -19.82 48.80
N ILE A 417 -4.82 -21.10 48.71
CA ILE A 417 -5.26 -21.73 47.44
C ILE A 417 -6.51 -21.05 46.88
N LEU A 418 -7.51 -20.76 47.73
CA LEU A 418 -8.71 -20.03 47.33
C LEU A 418 -8.38 -18.64 46.76
N THR A 419 -7.49 -17.90 47.42
CA THR A 419 -7.11 -16.55 46.99
C THR A 419 -6.28 -16.58 45.69
N TYR A 420 -5.38 -17.55 45.51
CA TYR A 420 -4.70 -17.75 44.23
C TYR A 420 -5.67 -18.09 43.10
N ARG A 421 -6.73 -18.87 43.35
CA ARG A 421 -7.77 -19.16 42.34
C ARG A 421 -8.54 -17.90 41.92
N ILE A 422 -8.77 -16.96 42.83
CA ILE A 422 -9.33 -15.64 42.50
C ILE A 422 -8.37 -14.88 41.57
N ALA A 423 -7.06 -14.87 41.86
CA ALA A 423 -6.06 -14.25 40.98
C ALA A 423 -6.00 -14.94 39.59
N VAL A 424 -6.13 -16.27 39.51
CA VAL A 424 -6.28 -17.01 38.23
C VAL A 424 -7.48 -16.52 37.43
N SER A 425 -8.63 -16.35 38.08
CA SER A 425 -9.85 -15.85 37.43
C SER A 425 -9.67 -14.44 36.88
N LEU A 426 -9.03 -13.55 37.64
CA LEU A 426 -8.72 -12.18 37.21
C LEU A 426 -7.73 -12.15 36.03
N TYR A 427 -6.67 -12.96 36.03
CA TYR A 427 -5.77 -13.04 34.86
C TYR A 427 -6.45 -13.64 33.62
N ASN A 428 -7.40 -14.57 33.79
CA ASN A 428 -8.16 -15.14 32.67
C ASN A 428 -9.24 -14.20 32.11
N SER A 429 -9.62 -13.14 32.81
CA SER A 429 -10.60 -12.15 32.30
C SER A 429 -9.98 -11.05 31.42
N VAL A 430 -8.65 -11.07 31.23
CA VAL A 430 -7.93 -10.22 30.29
C VAL A 430 -7.95 -10.86 28.90
N ASP A 431 -8.42 -10.09 27.91
CA ASP A 431 -8.54 -10.53 26.51
C ASP A 431 -7.24 -10.31 25.69
N ASP A 432 -7.31 -10.57 24.37
CA ASP A 432 -6.21 -10.38 23.42
C ASP A 432 -6.25 -9.04 22.67
N ARG A 433 -7.16 -8.11 23.04
CA ARG A 433 -7.30 -6.79 22.37
C ARG A 433 -6.06 -5.91 22.55
N PHE A 434 -5.28 -6.15 23.60
CA PHE A 434 -3.99 -5.50 23.87
C PHE A 434 -2.90 -6.55 24.14
N LYS A 435 -2.06 -6.80 23.13
CA LYS A 435 -1.03 -7.84 23.17
C LYS A 435 0.02 -7.64 24.29
N ASP A 436 0.29 -6.42 24.72
CA ASP A 436 1.15 -6.13 25.88
C ASP A 436 0.50 -6.62 27.19
N LEU A 437 -0.78 -6.30 27.41
CA LEU A 437 -1.54 -6.72 28.58
C LEU A 437 -1.83 -8.23 28.59
N GLU A 438 -2.16 -8.80 27.44
CA GLU A 438 -2.35 -10.24 27.22
C GLU A 438 -1.10 -11.03 27.63
N ASN A 439 0.09 -10.59 27.20
CA ASN A 439 1.36 -11.23 27.56
C ASN A 439 1.67 -11.08 29.06
N ASN A 440 1.36 -9.92 29.65
CA ASN A 440 1.51 -9.73 31.10
C ASN A 440 0.57 -10.66 31.89
N ALA A 441 -0.71 -10.71 31.53
CA ALA A 441 -1.70 -11.59 32.15
C ALA A 441 -1.33 -13.08 32.01
N LYS A 442 -0.85 -13.52 30.83
CA LYS A 442 -0.32 -14.88 30.63
C LYS A 442 0.91 -15.18 31.47
N SER A 443 1.77 -14.19 31.72
CA SER A 443 2.92 -14.32 32.62
C SER A 443 2.50 -14.42 34.09
N GLY A 444 1.59 -13.54 34.54
CA GLY A 444 0.95 -13.59 35.86
C GLY A 444 0.27 -14.92 36.13
N LEU A 445 -0.58 -15.39 35.21
CA LEU A 445 -1.25 -16.68 35.27
C LEU A 445 -0.29 -17.86 35.46
N ARG A 446 0.85 -17.86 34.76
CA ARG A 446 1.89 -18.90 34.91
C ARG A 446 2.53 -18.85 36.30
N ARG A 447 2.82 -17.65 36.83
CA ARG A 447 3.36 -17.46 38.18
C ARG A 447 2.38 -17.98 39.24
N VAL A 448 1.12 -17.57 39.18
CA VAL A 448 0.09 -18.01 40.15
C VAL A 448 -0.14 -19.52 40.10
N LYS A 449 -0.26 -20.13 38.91
CA LYS A 449 -0.40 -21.59 38.79
C LYS A 449 0.80 -22.36 39.36
N LYS A 450 2.01 -21.79 39.24
CA LYS A 450 3.18 -22.34 39.93
C LYS A 450 3.03 -22.20 41.45
N SER A 451 2.69 -21.02 41.97
CA SER A 451 2.47 -20.81 43.42
C SER A 451 1.42 -21.76 44.01
N ILE A 452 0.31 -22.03 43.31
CA ILE A 452 -0.67 -23.05 43.72
C ILE A 452 -0.03 -24.43 43.81
N SER A 453 0.77 -24.82 42.82
CA SER A 453 1.45 -26.12 42.80
C SER A 453 2.48 -26.23 43.92
N ASP A 454 3.26 -25.17 44.17
CA ASP A 454 4.26 -25.09 45.23
C ASP A 454 3.59 -25.18 46.62
N VAL A 455 2.44 -24.53 46.83
CA VAL A 455 1.61 -24.65 48.05
C VAL A 455 1.09 -26.06 48.25
N ILE A 456 0.56 -26.70 47.20
CA ILE A 456 0.02 -28.06 47.30
C ILE A 456 1.13 -29.05 47.68
N ASN A 457 2.33 -28.91 47.12
CA ASN A 457 3.50 -29.70 47.53
C ASN A 457 3.85 -29.45 49.01
N GLU A 458 3.83 -28.20 49.49
CA GLU A 458 4.08 -27.86 50.90
C GLU A 458 3.05 -28.50 51.86
N ILE A 459 1.79 -28.67 51.42
CA ILE A 459 0.77 -29.43 52.17
C ILE A 459 1.08 -30.94 52.17
N LEU A 460 1.48 -31.50 51.02
CA LEU A 460 1.83 -32.93 50.88
C LEU A 460 3.10 -33.31 51.66
N ASP A 461 4.07 -32.40 51.74
CA ASP A 461 5.28 -32.57 52.56
C ASP A 461 4.92 -32.57 54.05
N ARG A 462 4.11 -31.60 54.53
CA ARG A 462 3.59 -31.61 55.91
C ARG A 462 2.74 -32.84 56.24
N ALA A 463 2.01 -33.36 55.27
CA ALA A 463 1.25 -34.60 55.42
C ALA A 463 2.19 -35.82 55.53
N SER A 464 3.32 -35.81 54.82
CA SER A 464 4.36 -36.84 54.93
C SER A 464 5.12 -36.75 56.26
N ASP A 465 5.47 -35.54 56.73
CA ASP A 465 6.04 -35.31 58.07
C ASP A 465 5.15 -35.88 59.18
N ALA A 466 3.82 -35.77 59.04
CA ALA A 466 2.87 -36.34 60.01
C ALA A 466 2.85 -37.89 59.99
N ILE A 467 3.14 -38.51 58.83
CA ILE A 467 3.35 -39.95 58.72
C ILE A 467 4.67 -40.35 59.38
N ASP A 468 5.76 -39.63 59.11
CA ASP A 468 7.09 -39.91 59.68
C ASP A 468 7.11 -39.73 61.21
N GLN A 469 6.45 -38.70 61.74
CA GLN A 469 6.20 -38.57 63.18
C GLN A 469 5.40 -39.76 63.72
N GLY A 470 4.36 -40.20 63.00
CA GLY A 470 3.59 -41.39 63.36
C GLY A 470 4.45 -42.66 63.41
N ASP A 471 5.37 -42.83 62.46
CA ASP A 471 6.31 -43.96 62.41
C ASP A 471 7.29 -43.88 63.61
N GLN A 472 7.81 -42.70 63.96
CA GLN A 472 8.63 -42.49 65.17
C GLN A 472 7.86 -42.79 66.47
N HIS A 473 6.62 -42.35 66.62
CA HIS A 473 5.80 -42.68 67.80
C HIS A 473 5.55 -44.19 67.91
N LYS A 474 5.35 -44.87 66.76
CA LYS A 474 5.15 -46.33 66.68
C LYS A 474 6.41 -47.09 67.11
N GLU A 475 7.59 -46.68 66.65
CA GLU A 475 8.88 -47.27 67.07
C GLU A 475 9.16 -47.07 68.58
N ASN A 476 8.73 -45.95 69.14
CA ASN A 476 8.81 -45.66 70.58
C ASN A 476 7.68 -46.31 71.42
N ASN A 477 6.92 -47.25 70.85
CA ASN A 477 5.77 -47.93 71.46
C ASN A 477 4.60 -47.03 71.92
N ARG A 478 4.52 -45.78 71.41
CA ARG A 478 3.46 -44.82 71.72
C ARG A 478 2.33 -44.88 70.69
N PHE A 479 1.66 -46.02 70.61
CA PHE A 479 0.74 -46.33 69.51
C PHE A 479 -0.47 -45.39 69.39
N GLU A 480 -0.92 -44.77 70.49
CA GLU A 480 -2.02 -43.78 70.43
C GLU A 480 -1.57 -42.43 69.86
N GLU A 481 -0.36 -41.98 70.22
CA GLU A 481 0.27 -40.81 69.59
C GLU A 481 0.51 -41.07 68.09
N ALA A 482 0.96 -42.28 67.73
CA ALA A 482 1.15 -42.69 66.34
C ALA A 482 -0.16 -42.65 65.53
N ILE A 483 -1.22 -43.30 66.01
CA ILE A 483 -2.54 -43.30 65.36
C ILE A 483 -3.09 -41.88 65.23
N SER A 484 -2.91 -41.03 66.24
CA SER A 484 -3.29 -39.61 66.20
C SER A 484 -2.53 -38.84 65.12
N SER A 485 -1.20 -39.03 65.01
CA SER A 485 -0.39 -38.34 63.99
C SER A 485 -0.71 -38.79 62.56
N TYR A 486 -0.93 -40.09 62.31
CA TYR A 486 -1.43 -40.52 60.99
C TYR A 486 -2.84 -39.96 60.70
N ALA A 487 -3.75 -39.92 61.69
CA ALA A 487 -5.10 -39.39 61.48
C ALA A 487 -5.14 -37.90 61.09
N LYS A 488 -4.13 -37.11 61.50
CA LYS A 488 -3.99 -35.71 61.07
C LYS A 488 -3.77 -35.57 59.56
N VAL A 489 -3.19 -36.56 58.89
CA VAL A 489 -2.89 -36.54 57.45
C VAL A 489 -4.12 -36.18 56.62
N ASP A 490 -5.25 -36.85 56.89
CA ASP A 490 -6.52 -36.63 56.19
C ASP A 490 -7.00 -35.17 56.34
N SER A 491 -6.87 -34.60 57.55
CA SER A 491 -7.19 -33.19 57.81
C SER A 491 -6.24 -32.20 57.12
N ILE A 492 -4.93 -32.51 57.05
CA ILE A 492 -3.93 -31.66 56.38
C ILE A 492 -4.20 -31.59 54.88
N VAL A 493 -4.43 -32.74 54.22
CA VAL A 493 -4.64 -32.79 52.76
C VAL A 493 -6.07 -32.48 52.32
N SER A 494 -7.04 -32.44 53.24
CA SER A 494 -8.44 -32.02 52.96
C SER A 494 -8.53 -30.61 52.35
N VAL A 495 -7.51 -29.79 52.61
CA VAL A 495 -7.37 -28.40 52.16
C VAL A 495 -7.06 -28.31 50.65
N ILE A 496 -6.53 -29.38 50.04
CA ILE A 496 -6.26 -29.46 48.60
C ILE A 496 -7.58 -29.76 47.87
N PRO A 497 -8.05 -28.91 46.93
CA PRO A 497 -9.25 -29.17 46.14
C PRO A 497 -9.09 -30.36 45.17
N ASP A 498 -10.18 -31.07 44.88
CA ASP A 498 -10.15 -32.28 44.03
C ASP A 498 -10.11 -31.99 42.51
N ASP A 499 -10.37 -30.75 42.10
CA ASP A 499 -10.39 -30.26 40.71
C ASP A 499 -9.02 -29.76 40.20
N GLU A 500 -7.95 -30.01 40.94
CA GLU A 500 -6.57 -29.68 40.56
C GLU A 500 -5.94 -30.67 39.57
N ASN A 501 -4.66 -30.42 39.21
CA ASN A 501 -3.86 -31.26 38.32
C ASN A 501 -3.95 -32.77 38.70
N PRO A 502 -4.31 -33.68 37.77
CA PRO A 502 -4.47 -35.12 38.04
C PRO A 502 -3.30 -35.77 38.80
N SER A 503 -2.06 -35.31 38.56
CA SER A 503 -0.88 -35.80 39.29
C SER A 503 -0.90 -35.44 40.77
N LEU A 504 -1.36 -34.24 41.13
CA LEU A 504 -1.46 -33.77 42.52
C LEU A 504 -2.63 -34.45 43.23
N THR A 505 -3.77 -34.61 42.56
CA THR A 505 -4.93 -35.36 43.08
C THR A 505 -4.57 -36.83 43.35
N GLN A 506 -3.76 -37.45 42.48
CA GLN A 506 -3.26 -38.82 42.71
C GLN A 506 -2.26 -38.88 43.88
N GLN A 507 -1.37 -37.89 44.03
CA GLN A 507 -0.46 -37.81 45.19
C GLN A 507 -1.22 -37.62 46.52
N LYS A 508 -2.22 -36.73 46.56
CA LYS A 508 -3.16 -36.57 47.68
C LYS A 508 -3.77 -37.93 48.07
N GLN A 509 -4.32 -38.66 47.09
CA GLN A 509 -4.95 -39.96 47.33
C GLN A 509 -3.95 -41.01 47.87
N ASN A 510 -2.74 -41.08 47.30
CA ASN A 510 -1.70 -41.99 47.76
C ASN A 510 -1.28 -41.72 49.22
N VAL A 511 -1.18 -40.45 49.62
CA VAL A 511 -0.83 -40.05 51.00
C VAL A 511 -1.95 -40.40 51.99
N ILE A 512 -3.22 -40.23 51.59
CA ILE A 512 -4.39 -40.68 52.38
C ILE A 512 -4.39 -42.20 52.56
N GLU A 513 -4.15 -42.96 51.48
CA GLU A 513 -4.14 -44.42 51.51
C GLU A 513 -2.97 -44.96 52.36
N LEU A 514 -1.77 -44.36 52.23
CA LEU A 514 -0.61 -44.69 53.05
C LEU A 514 -0.88 -44.44 54.55
N SER A 515 -1.48 -43.30 54.90
CA SER A 515 -1.89 -43.01 56.27
C SER A 515 -2.88 -44.04 56.82
N LYS A 516 -3.94 -44.38 56.05
CA LYS A 516 -4.92 -45.40 56.46
C LYS A 516 -4.27 -46.75 56.72
N LYS A 517 -3.37 -47.19 55.84
CA LYS A 517 -2.59 -48.42 56.02
C LYS A 517 -1.72 -48.37 57.28
N ARG A 518 -1.04 -47.24 57.54
CA ARG A 518 -0.22 -47.03 58.74
C ARG A 518 -1.03 -47.05 60.04
N ILE A 519 -2.26 -46.51 60.02
CA ILE A 519 -3.20 -46.61 61.16
C ILE A 519 -3.54 -48.06 61.47
N GLU A 520 -3.78 -48.90 60.46
CA GLU A 520 -4.05 -50.33 60.65
C GLU A 520 -2.81 -51.08 61.16
N GLU A 521 -1.64 -50.84 60.57
CA GLU A 521 -0.35 -51.40 61.04
C GLU A 521 -0.09 -51.05 62.51
N ALA A 522 -0.32 -49.80 62.92
CA ALA A 522 -0.13 -49.34 64.31
C ALA A 522 -1.15 -49.95 65.28
N LYS A 523 -2.42 -50.13 64.87
CA LYS A 523 -3.44 -50.84 65.68
C LYS A 523 -3.06 -52.31 65.90
N VAL A 524 -2.59 -53.00 64.86
CA VAL A 524 -2.13 -54.40 64.96
C VAL A 524 -0.88 -54.50 65.83
N ALA A 525 0.06 -53.55 65.71
CA ALA A 525 1.26 -53.49 66.55
C ALA A 525 0.91 -53.26 68.03
N LYS A 526 -0.03 -52.36 68.35
CA LYS A 526 -0.52 -52.12 69.72
C LYS A 526 -1.03 -53.41 70.37
N VAL A 527 -1.92 -54.14 69.70
CA VAL A 527 -2.49 -55.41 70.22
C VAL A 527 -1.41 -56.46 70.47
N ARG A 528 -0.44 -56.60 69.55
CA ARG A 528 0.69 -57.53 69.72
C ARG A 528 1.61 -57.13 70.89
N TYR A 529 1.84 -55.84 71.09
CA TYR A 529 2.67 -55.33 72.18
C TYR A 529 1.99 -55.52 73.54
N GLU A 530 0.69 -55.28 73.63
CA GLU A 530 -0.11 -55.53 74.84
C GLU A 530 -0.13 -57.02 75.21
N GLN A 531 -0.28 -57.92 74.23
CA GLN A 531 -0.15 -59.37 74.42
C GLN A 531 1.26 -59.76 74.89
N ALA A 532 2.32 -59.21 74.28
CA ALA A 532 3.70 -59.47 74.68
C ALA A 532 4.02 -58.99 76.11
N ILE A 533 3.45 -57.86 76.56
CA ILE A 533 3.56 -57.40 77.95
C ILE A 533 2.85 -58.36 78.91
N GLN A 534 1.66 -58.85 78.57
CA GLN A 534 0.94 -59.84 79.39
C GLN A 534 1.74 -61.16 79.51
N GLU A 535 2.33 -61.65 78.41
CA GLU A 535 3.22 -62.83 78.45
C GLU A 535 4.52 -62.56 79.23
N ALA A 536 5.09 -61.36 79.14
CA ALA A 536 6.29 -60.99 79.88
C ALA A 536 6.02 -60.88 81.39
N GLN A 537 4.86 -60.34 81.80
CA GLN A 537 4.42 -60.32 83.20
C GLN A 537 4.15 -61.73 83.73
N GLN A 538 3.57 -62.63 82.92
CA GLN A 538 3.44 -64.04 83.28
C GLN A 538 4.80 -64.75 83.42
N LYS A 539 5.81 -64.40 82.62
CA LYS A 539 7.18 -64.97 82.73
C LYS A 539 7.98 -64.37 83.90
N GLN A 540 7.78 -63.10 84.24
CA GLN A 540 8.43 -62.47 85.41
C GLN A 540 7.86 -62.96 86.75
N ALA A 541 6.68 -63.57 86.77
CA ALA A 541 6.15 -64.27 87.95
C ALA A 541 6.80 -65.65 88.21
N ALA A 542 7.69 -66.14 87.32
CA ALA A 542 8.13 -67.54 87.30
C ALA A 542 9.62 -67.80 87.59
N GLN A 543 10.47 -66.78 87.77
CA GLN A 543 11.90 -66.99 88.11
C GLN A 543 12.44 -65.97 89.14
N GLY A 544 12.82 -66.48 90.33
CA GLY A 544 13.53 -65.73 91.37
C GLY A 544 14.52 -66.59 92.16
N GLY A 545 15.75 -66.08 92.34
CA GLY A 545 16.92 -66.73 92.99
C GLY A 545 17.77 -67.55 92.01
N GLY A 546 19.11 -67.54 91.98
CA GLY A 546 20.19 -66.80 92.67
C GLY A 546 21.57 -67.32 92.16
N ALA A 547 22.75 -66.73 92.39
CA ALA A 547 23.14 -65.54 93.15
C ALA A 547 24.44 -64.89 92.55
N ALA A 548 25.40 -64.47 93.38
CA ALA A 548 26.70 -63.82 93.03
C ALA A 548 27.91 -64.65 93.59
N PRO A 549 29.24 -64.31 93.45
CA PRO A 549 29.85 -63.00 93.10
C PRO A 549 31.21 -62.95 92.29
N ARG A 550 31.55 -61.73 91.79
CA ARG A 550 32.85 -60.95 91.67
C ARG A 550 34.26 -61.62 91.76
N PRO A 551 35.39 -60.91 91.45
CA PRO A 551 35.66 -59.70 90.60
C PRO A 551 36.99 -59.73 89.75
N ALA A 552 37.24 -58.74 88.87
CA ALA A 552 38.54 -58.02 88.69
C ALA A 552 38.55 -57.07 87.45
N ALA A 553 39.42 -56.05 87.48
CA ALA A 553 39.75 -55.08 86.40
C ALA A 553 41.22 -54.59 86.62
N PRO A 554 41.82 -53.62 85.88
CA PRO A 554 41.53 -52.98 84.57
C PRO A 554 42.80 -52.90 83.64
N ALA A 555 42.80 -51.96 82.66
CA ALA A 555 43.91 -51.43 81.79
C ALA A 555 44.00 -52.01 80.35
N THR A 556 44.36 -51.29 79.27
CA THR A 556 44.56 -49.84 78.96
C THR A 556 44.51 -49.65 77.41
N ALA A 557 44.39 -48.41 76.91
CA ALA A 557 44.47 -48.08 75.46
C ALA A 557 45.87 -48.34 74.85
N PRO A 558 45.98 -48.38 73.51
CA PRO A 558 46.75 -47.31 72.84
C PRO A 558 46.21 -46.84 71.46
N THR A 559 46.99 -45.96 70.82
CA THR A 559 46.68 -44.96 69.78
C THR A 559 46.80 -45.38 68.30
N ALA A 560 46.41 -44.47 67.41
CA ALA A 560 46.41 -44.55 65.94
C ALA A 560 47.80 -44.53 65.25
N PRO A 561 47.85 -44.79 63.93
CA PRO A 561 48.88 -44.27 63.01
C PRO A 561 48.32 -43.35 61.89
N ALA A 562 49.23 -42.72 61.13
CA ALA A 562 48.98 -41.54 60.28
C ALA A 562 48.88 -41.79 58.75
N ALA A 563 48.72 -40.69 57.99
CA ALA A 563 48.45 -40.61 56.55
C ALA A 563 49.63 -40.90 55.58
N PRO A 564 49.37 -40.86 54.26
CA PRO A 564 50.25 -40.12 53.34
C PRO A 564 49.51 -39.20 52.31
N ALA A 565 50.27 -38.39 51.54
CA ALA A 565 49.82 -37.50 50.44
C ALA A 565 50.60 -37.82 49.14
N THR A 566 50.37 -37.29 47.92
CA THR A 566 49.70 -36.09 47.35
C THR A 566 48.89 -36.48 46.07
N GLY A 567 48.20 -35.66 45.26
CA GLY A 567 47.96 -34.19 45.18
C GLY A 567 48.27 -33.61 43.77
N LYS A 568 47.64 -32.47 43.38
CA LYS A 568 47.55 -31.86 42.01
C LYS A 568 46.55 -32.56 41.06
N THR A 569 45.88 -31.95 40.08
CA THR A 569 45.68 -30.57 39.53
C THR A 569 44.37 -30.65 38.71
N GLY A 570 43.46 -29.68 38.63
CA GLY A 570 43.60 -28.31 38.08
C GLY A 570 42.75 -28.21 36.79
N GLY A 571 42.04 -27.08 36.58
CA GLY A 571 41.11 -26.90 35.45
C GLY A 571 39.79 -26.29 35.90
#